data_AF-A0A1I1BDZ8-F1
#
_entry.id   AF-A0A1I1BDZ8-F1
#
_cell.length_a   1.000
_cell.length_b   1.000
_cell.length_c   1.000
_cell.angle_alpha   90.00
_cell.angle_beta   90.00
_cell.angle_gamma   90.00
#
_symmetry.space_group_name_H-M   'P 1'
#
loop_
_entity.id
_entity.type
_entity.pdbx_description
1 polymer ?
#
loop_
_entity_poly.entity_id
_entity_poly.type
_entity_poly.pdbx_seq_one_letter_code
_entity_poly.pdbx_strand_id
1 'polypeptide(L)'
;GECTEVGMYLAMSRQADREGFPEVAEAYKRIAFEEAEHASKFAEMLGEVVVADTKKNLEMRVDAEHGACQGKKDLATLAKQLNLDAVHDTVHEMCKDEARHGMAFKGLLERYFGNK
;
A
#
# COMPACT_ATOMS: atom_id res chain seq x y z
N GLY A 1 -8.47 -12.63 3.76
CA GLY A 1 -9.67 -12.00 3.18
C GLY A 1 -9.46 -10.51 3.28
N GLU A 2 -9.51 -10.03 4.52
CA GLU A 2 -9.43 -8.63 4.95
C GLU A 2 -8.62 -7.68 4.03
N CYS A 3 -7.32 -7.89 3.83
CA CYS A 3 -6.50 -6.98 3.03
C CYS A 3 -6.94 -6.88 1.55
N THR A 4 -7.52 -7.94 0.99
CA THR A 4 -8.08 -7.94 -0.37
C THR A 4 -9.41 -7.19 -0.41
N GLU A 5 -10.22 -7.33 0.63
CA GLU A 5 -11.52 -6.68 0.76
C GLU A 5 -11.39 -5.15 0.83
N VAL A 6 -10.35 -4.63 1.50
CA VAL A 6 -10.05 -3.19 1.49
C VAL A 6 -9.94 -2.63 0.07
N GLY A 7 -9.14 -3.28 -0.78
CA GLY A 7 -8.97 -2.87 -2.19
C GLY A 7 -10.25 -2.97 -3.00
N MET A 8 -11.03 -4.05 -2.78
CA MET A 8 -12.31 -4.28 -3.43
C MET A 8 -13.34 -3.22 -3.06
N TYR A 9 -13.54 -2.95 -1.77
CA TYR A 9 -14.49 -1.96 -1.30
C TYR A 9 -14.12 -0.55 -1.75
N LEU A 10 -12.84 -0.17 -1.79
CA LEU A 10 -12.42 1.12 -2.35
C LEU A 10 -12.69 1.21 -3.87
N ALA A 11 -12.58 0.11 -4.61
CA ALA A 11 -12.93 0.08 -6.03
C ALA A 11 -14.45 0.18 -6.24
N MET A 12 -15.24 -0.54 -5.43
CA MET A 12 -16.71 -0.48 -5.43
C MET A 12 -17.21 0.91 -5.05
N SER A 13 -16.58 1.56 -4.06
CA SER A 13 -16.85 2.95 -3.66
C SER A 13 -16.69 3.91 -4.84
N ARG A 14 -15.56 3.84 -5.57
CA ARG A 14 -15.34 4.66 -6.78
C ARG A 14 -16.37 4.39 -7.88
N GLN A 15 -16.90 3.17 -7.99
CA GLN A 15 -17.95 2.85 -8.95
C GLN A 15 -19.29 3.48 -8.55
N ALA A 16 -19.67 3.35 -7.28
CA ALA A 16 -20.90 3.95 -6.75
C ALA A 16 -20.91 5.49 -6.91
N ASP A 17 -19.78 6.16 -6.69
CA ASP A 17 -19.64 7.60 -6.94
C ASP A 17 -19.86 7.96 -8.42
N ARG A 18 -19.29 7.19 -9.36
CA ARG A 18 -19.47 7.42 -10.81
C ARG A 18 -20.92 7.26 -11.26
N GLU A 19 -21.68 6.41 -10.58
CA GLU A 19 -23.09 6.14 -10.87
C GLU A 19 -24.04 7.12 -10.13
N GLY A 20 -23.52 7.97 -9.25
CA GLY A 20 -24.32 8.96 -8.52
C GLY A 20 -24.95 8.42 -7.23
N PHE A 21 -24.35 7.40 -6.60
CA PHE A 21 -24.77 6.83 -5.31
C PHE A 21 -23.78 7.17 -4.19
N PRO A 22 -23.70 8.44 -3.73
CA PRO A 22 -22.68 8.89 -2.79
C PRO A 22 -22.79 8.23 -1.40
N GLU A 23 -23.99 7.90 -0.95
CA GLU A 23 -24.19 7.20 0.34
C GLU A 23 -23.63 5.77 0.32
N VAL A 24 -23.83 5.06 -0.80
CA VAL A 24 -23.27 3.71 -1.01
C VAL A 24 -21.75 3.79 -1.12
N ALA A 25 -21.22 4.79 -1.82
CA ALA A 25 -19.78 5.00 -1.94
C ALA A 25 -19.11 5.24 -0.58
N GLU A 26 -19.73 6.07 0.27
CA GLU A 26 -19.22 6.34 1.62
C GLU A 26 -19.33 5.11 2.52
N ALA A 27 -20.43 4.35 2.44
CA ALA A 27 -20.58 3.09 3.17
C ALA A 27 -19.45 2.11 2.83
N TYR A 28 -19.16 1.89 1.54
CA TYR A 28 -18.04 1.03 1.12
C TYR A 28 -16.70 1.53 1.64
N LYS A 29 -16.45 2.84 1.56
CA LYS A 29 -15.19 3.42 2.05
C LYS A 29 -15.01 3.22 3.54
N ARG A 30 -16.08 3.40 4.34
CA ARG A 30 -16.05 3.17 5.78
C ARG A 30 -15.77 1.72 6.12
N ILE A 31 -16.48 0.78 5.48
CA ILE A 31 -16.27 -0.65 5.67
C ILE A 31 -14.84 -1.05 5.29
N ALA A 32 -14.26 -0.46 4.23
CA ALA A 32 -12.86 -0.70 3.88
C ALA A 32 -11.87 -0.35 5.02
N PHE A 33 -12.15 0.69 5.81
CA PHE A 33 -11.34 1.01 6.98
C PHE A 33 -11.58 0.06 8.16
N GLU A 34 -12.81 -0.44 8.31
CA GLU A 34 -13.14 -1.46 9.32
C GLU A 34 -12.40 -2.78 9.02
N GLU A 35 -12.36 -3.23 7.76
CA GLU A 35 -11.57 -4.43 7.38
C GLU A 35 -10.05 -4.19 7.50
N ALA A 36 -9.58 -2.97 7.27
CA ALA A 36 -8.18 -2.62 7.53
C ALA A 36 -7.84 -2.74 9.03
N GLU A 37 -8.77 -2.38 9.92
CA GLU A 37 -8.63 -2.57 11.37
C GLU A 37 -8.67 -4.06 11.75
N HIS A 38 -9.52 -4.87 11.10
CA HIS A 38 -9.50 -6.32 11.28
C HIS A 38 -8.15 -6.91 10.89
N ALA A 39 -7.62 -6.54 9.72
CA ALA A 39 -6.30 -6.97 9.27
C ALA A 39 -5.18 -6.55 10.24
N SER A 40 -5.21 -5.33 10.78
CA SER A 40 -4.17 -4.86 11.71
C SER A 40 -4.18 -5.63 13.03
N LYS A 41 -5.36 -5.96 13.57
CA LYS A 41 -5.47 -6.78 14.80
C LYS A 41 -4.86 -8.17 14.61
N PHE A 42 -5.07 -8.80 13.45
CA PHE A 42 -4.43 -10.08 13.17
C PHE A 42 -2.92 -9.94 13.00
N ALA A 43 -2.45 -8.89 12.34
CA ALA A 43 -1.02 -8.61 12.21
C ALA A 43 -0.35 -8.49 13.58
N GLU A 44 -0.96 -7.76 14.51
CA GLU A 44 -0.50 -7.62 15.90
C GLU A 44 -0.47 -8.97 16.64
N MET A 45 -1.51 -9.79 16.50
CA MET A 45 -1.60 -11.09 17.17
C MET A 45 -0.59 -12.12 16.64
N LEU A 46 -0.32 -12.11 15.32
CA LEU A 46 0.62 -13.04 14.71
C LEU A 46 2.07 -12.65 15.00
N GLY A 47 2.39 -11.35 15.09
CA GLY A 47 3.73 -10.86 15.39
C GLY A 47 4.79 -11.14 14.31
N GLU A 48 4.37 -11.57 13.12
CA GLU A 48 5.27 -11.90 12.00
C GLU A 48 5.60 -10.69 11.12
N VAL A 49 4.62 -9.78 10.96
CA VAL A 49 4.69 -8.63 10.04
C VAL A 49 4.78 -7.29 10.75
N VAL A 50 4.65 -7.29 12.08
CA VAL A 50 4.82 -6.14 12.97
C VAL A 50 5.49 -6.61 14.25
N VAL A 51 6.44 -5.83 14.74
CA VAL A 51 7.13 -6.10 16.00
C VAL A 51 6.89 -4.98 17.01
N ALA A 52 7.06 -5.25 18.30
CA ALA A 52 6.94 -4.27 19.38
C ALA A 52 8.14 -3.30 19.46
N ASP A 53 8.65 -2.85 18.31
CA ASP A 53 9.75 -1.89 18.19
C ASP A 53 9.57 -1.00 16.95
N THR A 54 9.36 0.30 17.17
CA THR A 54 9.08 1.26 16.09
C THR A 54 10.26 1.44 15.15
N LYS A 55 11.50 1.40 15.68
CA LYS A 55 12.70 1.53 14.84
C LYS A 55 12.76 0.35 13.85
N LYS A 56 12.58 -0.87 14.35
CA LYS A 56 12.61 -2.08 13.55
C LYS A 56 11.47 -2.12 12.53
N ASN A 57 10.26 -1.71 12.91
CA ASN A 57 9.15 -1.57 11.95
C ASN A 57 9.48 -0.57 10.84
N LEU A 58 10.11 0.58 11.15
CA LEU A 58 10.54 1.54 10.14
C LEU A 58 11.63 0.97 9.22
N GLU A 59 12.64 0.29 9.77
CA GLU A 59 13.67 -0.42 8.99
C GLU A 59 13.03 -1.43 8.03
N MET A 60 12.12 -2.27 8.54
CA MET A 60 11.39 -3.26 7.75
C MET A 60 10.57 -2.60 6.62
N ARG A 61 9.96 -1.43 6.87
CA ARG A 61 9.23 -0.71 5.82
C ARG A 61 10.16 -0.09 4.78
N VAL A 62 11.29 0.49 5.18
CA VAL A 62 12.29 1.02 4.23
C VAL A 62 12.75 -0.10 3.27
N ASP A 63 13.09 -1.26 3.81
CA ASP A 63 13.53 -2.41 3.02
C ASP A 63 12.40 -2.94 2.11
N ALA A 64 11.18 -3.02 2.64
CA ALA A 64 10.01 -3.44 1.86
C ALA A 64 9.70 -2.49 0.69
N GLU A 65 9.77 -1.18 0.89
CA GLU A 65 9.52 -0.20 -0.18
C GLU A 65 10.59 -0.25 -1.27
N HIS A 66 11.87 -0.47 -0.91
CA HIS A 66 12.92 -0.69 -1.91
C HIS A 66 12.66 -1.93 -2.77
N GLY A 67 12.29 -3.05 -2.14
CA GLY A 67 11.94 -4.28 -2.86
C GLY A 67 10.71 -4.10 -3.75
N ALA A 68 9.67 -3.42 -3.24
CA ALA A 68 8.43 -3.17 -3.98
C ALA A 68 8.66 -2.23 -5.18
N CYS A 69 9.51 -1.21 -5.03
CA CYS A 69 9.90 -0.31 -6.12
C CYS A 69 10.57 -1.09 -7.26
N GLN A 70 11.53 -1.96 -6.93
CA GLN A 70 12.21 -2.79 -7.94
C GLN A 70 11.23 -3.74 -8.64
N GLY A 71 10.42 -4.48 -7.88
CA GLY A 71 9.43 -5.41 -8.44
C GLY A 71 8.41 -4.72 -9.36
N LYS A 72 7.95 -3.51 -9.00
CA LYS A 72 7.05 -2.71 -9.85
C LYS A 72 7.74 -2.20 -11.11
N LYS A 73 9.00 -1.79 -11.02
CA LYS A 73 9.77 -1.37 -12.21
C LYS A 73 9.94 -2.53 -13.20
N ASP A 74 10.24 -3.73 -12.70
CA ASP A 74 10.39 -4.92 -13.52
C ASP A 74 9.05 -5.31 -14.17
N LEU A 75 7.96 -5.27 -13.40
CA LEU A 75 6.60 -5.53 -13.90
C LEU A 75 6.16 -4.50 -14.94
N ALA A 76 6.41 -3.20 -14.73
CA ALA A 76 6.10 -2.16 -15.70
C ALA A 76 6.89 -2.38 -17.00
N THR A 77 8.18 -2.71 -16.90
CA THR A 77 9.03 -3.01 -18.07
C THR A 77 8.47 -4.19 -18.87
N LEU A 78 8.08 -5.27 -18.19
CA LEU A 78 7.45 -6.43 -18.83
C LEU A 78 6.10 -6.07 -19.46
N ALA A 79 5.25 -5.31 -18.75
CA ALA A 79 3.96 -4.85 -19.28
C ALA A 79 4.15 -4.04 -20.57
N LYS A 80 5.19 -3.20 -20.64
CA LYS A 80 5.51 -2.44 -21.86
C LYS A 80 5.95 -3.35 -23.00
N GLN A 81 6.79 -4.34 -22.73
CA GLN A 81 7.22 -5.33 -23.72
C GLN A 81 6.06 -6.15 -24.29
N LEU A 82 5.03 -6.39 -23.47
CA LEU A 82 3.81 -7.10 -23.85
C LEU A 82 2.73 -6.18 -24.45
N ASN A 83 3.01 -4.89 -24.65
CA ASN A 83 2.07 -3.87 -25.12
C ASN A 83 0.80 -3.72 -24.25
N LEU A 84 0.93 -3.93 -22.93
CA LEU A 84 -0.13 -3.73 -21.95
C LEU A 84 -0.05 -2.33 -21.34
N ASP A 85 -0.28 -1.30 -22.16
CA ASP A 85 0.01 0.09 -21.80
C ASP A 85 -0.73 0.57 -20.53
N ALA A 86 -2.01 0.23 -20.36
CA ALA A 86 -2.76 0.59 -19.14
C ALA A 86 -2.17 -0.01 -17.85
N VAL A 87 -1.63 -1.23 -17.94
CA VAL A 87 -0.95 -1.89 -16.83
C VAL A 87 0.41 -1.25 -16.59
N HIS A 88 1.18 -0.99 -17.65
CA HIS A 88 2.45 -0.29 -17.57
C HIS A 88 2.29 1.05 -16.86
N ASP A 89 1.37 1.91 -17.32
CA ASP A 89 1.22 3.26 -16.80
C ASP A 89 0.80 3.25 -15.32
N THR A 90 -0.14 2.37 -14.97
CA THR A 90 -0.58 2.22 -13.57
C THR A 90 0.57 1.75 -12.67
N VAL A 91 1.27 0.69 -13.06
CA VAL A 91 2.37 0.12 -12.25
C VAL A 91 3.57 1.07 -12.19
N HIS A 92 3.82 1.83 -13.25
CA HIS A 92 4.88 2.84 -13.28
C HIS A 92 4.62 3.98 -12.29
N GLU A 93 3.37 4.47 -12.19
CA GLU A 93 3.01 5.45 -11.15
C GLU A 93 3.13 4.84 -9.74
N MET A 94 2.66 3.60 -9.54
CA MET A 94 2.86 2.92 -8.25
C MET A 94 4.35 2.77 -7.89
N CYS A 95 5.23 2.57 -8.86
CA CYS A 95 6.68 2.52 -8.63
C CYS A 95 7.23 3.84 -8.07
N LYS A 96 6.72 4.99 -8.54
CA LYS A 96 7.09 6.31 -8.02
C LYS A 96 6.56 6.50 -6.60
N ASP A 97 5.37 5.99 -6.31
CA ASP A 97 4.81 6.02 -4.96
C ASP A 97 5.67 5.22 -3.98
N GLU A 98 6.14 4.02 -4.33
CA GLU A 98 7.00 3.26 -3.41
C GLU A 98 8.36 3.92 -3.20
N ALA A 99 8.93 4.57 -4.23
CA ALA A 99 10.12 5.39 -4.03
C ALA A 99 9.86 6.55 -3.05
N ARG A 100 8.71 7.22 -3.18
CA ARG A 100 8.29 8.29 -2.26
C ARG A 100 8.06 7.77 -0.84
N HIS A 101 7.40 6.63 -0.68
CA HIS A 101 7.18 5.98 0.61
C HIS A 101 8.50 5.57 1.27
N GLY A 102 9.41 4.94 0.53
CA GLY A 102 10.73 4.55 1.02
C GLY A 102 11.54 5.75 1.50
N MET A 103 11.55 6.85 0.74
CA MET A 103 12.21 8.10 1.15
C MET A 103 11.56 8.73 2.39
N ALA A 104 10.23 8.68 2.51
CA ALA A 104 9.52 9.17 3.69
C ALA A 104 9.88 8.36 4.94
N PHE A 105 9.83 7.02 4.87
CA PHE A 105 10.20 6.15 5.99
C PHE A 105 11.68 6.27 6.35
N LYS A 106 12.57 6.35 5.36
CA LYS A 106 14.01 6.54 5.58
C LYS A 106 14.29 7.87 6.29
N GLY A 107 13.66 8.97 5.85
CA GLY A 107 13.80 10.26 6.49
C GLY A 107 13.30 10.27 7.93
N LEU A 108 12.22 9.54 8.24
CA LEU A 108 11.73 9.37 9.62
C LEU A 108 12.70 8.52 10.46
N LEU A 109 13.21 7.41 9.90
CA LEU A 109 14.18 6.53 10.56
C LEU A 109 15.44 7.31 10.95
N GLU A 110 16.02 8.05 10.01
CA GLU A 110 17.22 8.86 10.25
C GLU A 110 16.95 9.97 11.28
N ARG A 111 15.82 10.67 11.16
CA ARG A 111 15.46 11.78 12.07
C ARG A 111 15.35 11.34 13.52
N TYR A 112 14.72 10.20 13.78
CA TYR A 112 14.42 9.75 15.14
C TYR A 112 15.44 8.74 15.68
N PHE A 113 16.20 8.05 14.82
CA PHE A 113 17.06 6.93 15.21
C PHE A 113 18.48 6.97 14.60
N GLY A 114 18.82 7.95 13.76
CA GLY A 114 20.11 8.04 13.07
C GLY A 114 21.27 8.64 13.89
N ASN A 115 20.98 9.28 15.03
CA ASN A 115 21.99 9.92 15.89
C ASN A 115 22.26 9.15 17.20
N LYS A 116 22.28 7.82 17.16
CA LYS A 116 22.72 6.97 18.28
C LYS A 116 23.82 6.01 17.84
#